data_AF-A0A7W1ZW61-F1
#
_entry.id   AF-A0A7W1ZW61-F1
#
_cell.length_a   1.000
_cell.length_b   1.000
_cell.length_c   1.000
_cell.angle_alpha   90.00
_cell.angle_beta   90.00
_cell.angle_gamma   90.00
#
_symmetry.space_group_name_H-M   'P 1'
#
loop_
_entity.id
_entity.type
_entity.pdbx_description
1 polymer ?
#
loop_
_entity_poly.entity_id
_entity_poly.type
_entity_poly.pdbx_seq_one_letter_code
_entity_poly.pdbx_strand_id
1 'polypeptide(L)'
;MKKLLMLGCCCFLLIGAFGQSGDKDIAIIPVPVSITTSAEMFVFPKQINIEAPANDNVGAVAEMLKDRLQKTAGLEVSAGGAQAMIRLILNQPSDATIGQEGYHLTV
;
A
#
# COMPACT_ATOMS: atom_id res chain seq x y z
N MET A 1 -39.06 22.49 -29.00
CA MET A 1 -38.08 23.01 -28.00
C MET A 1 -37.90 22.08 -26.79
N LYS A 2 -38.96 21.76 -26.01
CA LYS A 2 -38.85 20.90 -24.80
C LYS A 2 -38.18 19.53 -25.01
N LYS A 3 -38.47 18.84 -26.11
CA LYS A 3 -37.89 17.53 -26.44
C LYS A 3 -36.38 17.60 -26.72
N LEU A 4 -35.93 18.71 -27.31
CA LEU A 4 -34.51 18.96 -27.60
C LEU A 4 -33.74 19.29 -26.32
N LEU A 5 -34.35 20.07 -25.42
CA LEU A 5 -33.81 20.37 -24.08
C LEU A 5 -33.66 19.10 -23.24
N MET A 6 -34.66 18.21 -23.28
CA MET A 6 -34.65 16.95 -22.52
C MET A 6 -33.59 15.99 -23.04
N LEU A 7 -33.39 15.93 -24.36
CA LEU A 7 -32.32 15.13 -24.98
C LEU A 7 -30.93 15.66 -24.59
N GLY A 8 -30.74 16.98 -24.60
CA GLY A 8 -29.49 17.61 -24.15
C GLY A 8 -29.17 17.30 -22.69
N CYS A 9 -30.18 17.32 -21.81
CA CYS A 9 -30.01 17.00 -20.39
C CYS A 9 -29.61 15.52 -20.18
N CYS A 10 -30.19 14.59 -20.94
CA CYS A 10 -29.77 13.17 -20.92
C CYS A 10 -28.32 12.97 -21.38
N CYS A 11 -27.84 13.73 -22.38
CA CYS A 11 -26.46 13.62 -22.85
C CYS A 11 -25.43 14.07 -21.80
N PHE A 12 -25.75 15.08 -20.98
CA PHE A 12 -24.85 15.54 -19.91
C PHE A 12 -24.72 14.53 -18.75
N LEU A 13 -25.75 13.73 -18.49
CA LEU A 13 -25.70 12.68 -17.45
C LEU A 13 -24.76 11.53 -17.81
N LEU A 14 -24.54 11.26 -19.10
CA LEU A 14 -23.66 10.17 -19.56
C LEU A 14 -22.17 10.46 -19.39
N ILE A 15 -21.77 11.73 -19.25
CA ILE A 15 -20.37 12.13 -19.14
C ILE A 15 -19.79 11.72 -17.77
N GLY A 16 -20.61 11.66 -16.72
CA GLY A 16 -20.18 11.25 -15.37
C GLY A 16 -20.00 9.74 -15.18
N ALA A 17 -20.51 8.91 -16.10
CA ALA A 17 -20.50 7.45 -15.94
C ALA A 17 -19.16 6.79 -16.32
N PHE A 18 -18.41 7.39 -17.26
CA PHE A 18 -17.17 6.82 -17.81
C PHE A 18 -15.88 7.41 -17.20
N GLY A 19 -15.99 8.21 -16.14
CA GLY A 19 -14.86 8.85 -15.46
C GLY A 19 -14.33 8.09 -14.23
N GLN A 20 -14.88 6.92 -13.90
CA GLN A 20 -14.35 6.09 -12.82
C GLN A 20 -13.01 5.51 -13.30
N SER A 21 -11.94 6.19 -12.89
CA SER A 21 -10.56 5.79 -13.14
C SER A 21 -10.42 4.33 -12.67
N GLY A 22 -9.91 3.49 -13.57
CA GLY A 22 -9.77 2.05 -13.38
C GLY A 22 -9.03 1.70 -12.10
N ASP A 23 -9.12 0.41 -11.73
CA ASP A 23 -8.41 -0.18 -10.60
C ASP A 23 -7.02 0.46 -10.46
N LYS A 24 -6.68 0.89 -9.24
CA LYS A 24 -5.34 1.37 -8.94
C LYS A 24 -4.37 0.22 -9.14
N ASP A 25 -3.88 0.06 -10.35
CA ASP A 25 -2.87 -0.94 -10.67
C ASP A 25 -1.63 -0.66 -9.81
N ILE A 26 -1.14 -1.71 -9.13
CA ILE A 26 0.06 -1.63 -8.31
C ILE A 26 1.27 -1.44 -9.24
N ALA A 27 1.72 -0.19 -9.37
CA ALA A 27 2.82 0.20 -10.27
C ALA A 27 4.20 0.12 -9.58
N ILE A 28 4.62 -1.09 -9.19
CA ILE A 28 5.94 -1.35 -8.61
C ILE A 28 6.89 -1.87 -9.71
N ILE A 29 8.12 -1.34 -9.74
CA ILE A 29 9.19 -1.80 -10.63
C ILE A 29 10.39 -2.22 -9.76
N PRO A 30 10.93 -3.44 -9.93
CA PRO A 30 10.48 -4.52 -10.82
C PRO A 30 9.05 -5.00 -10.50
N VAL A 31 8.37 -5.54 -11.51
CA VAL A 31 7.01 -6.08 -11.34
C VAL A 31 7.05 -7.26 -10.35
N PRO A 32 6.14 -7.33 -9.37
CA PRO A 32 6.08 -8.46 -8.45
C PRO A 32 5.84 -9.79 -9.18
N VAL A 33 6.46 -10.87 -8.67
CA VAL A 33 6.33 -12.21 -9.28
C VAL A 33 4.91 -12.76 -9.15
N SER A 34 4.21 -12.42 -8.06
CA SER A 34 2.83 -12.83 -7.79
C SER A 34 2.11 -11.73 -7.01
N ILE A 35 0.85 -11.47 -7.34
CA ILE A 35 -0.01 -10.49 -6.66
C ILE A 35 -1.40 -11.09 -6.50
N THR A 36 -1.95 -11.02 -5.29
CA THR A 36 -3.37 -11.27 -5.01
C THR A 36 -3.95 -9.99 -4.40
N THR A 37 -4.94 -9.39 -5.06
CA THR A 37 -5.59 -8.15 -4.57
C THR A 37 -6.94 -8.46 -3.91
N SER A 38 -7.30 -7.65 -2.93
CA SER A 38 -8.65 -7.59 -2.35
C SER A 38 -9.25 -6.20 -2.56
N ALA A 39 -10.56 -6.06 -2.39
CA ALA A 39 -11.22 -4.76 -2.47
C ALA A 39 -10.99 -3.89 -1.21
N GLU A 40 -10.45 -4.48 -0.15
CA GLU A 40 -10.14 -3.78 1.10
C GLU A 40 -8.81 -3.03 0.96
N MET A 41 -8.71 -1.88 1.63
CA MET A 41 -7.51 -1.04 1.60
C MET A 41 -7.05 -0.76 3.02
N PHE A 42 -5.74 -0.91 3.23
CA PHE A 42 -5.09 -0.39 4.42
C PHE A 42 -4.72 1.08 4.21
N VAL A 43 -5.17 1.94 5.11
CA VAL A 43 -4.87 3.38 5.08
C VAL A 43 -4.07 3.72 6.32
N PHE A 44 -2.89 4.30 6.12
CA PHE A 44 -2.06 4.73 7.24
C PHE A 44 -2.75 5.87 8.03
N PRO A 45 -2.87 5.74 9.36
CA PRO A 45 -3.17 6.88 10.22
C PRO A 45 -1.96 7.80 10.32
N LYS A 46 -2.13 9.00 10.91
CA LYS A 46 -1.03 9.97 11.09
C LYS A 46 0.15 9.43 11.90
N GLN A 47 -0.14 8.55 12.87
CA GLN A 47 0.85 7.98 13.78
C GLN A 47 0.86 6.47 13.61
N ILE A 48 2.03 5.91 13.34
CA ILE A 48 2.22 4.47 13.15
C ILE A 48 3.40 3.97 13.97
N ASN A 49 3.48 2.65 14.12
CA ASN A 49 4.59 1.97 14.75
C ASN A 49 5.09 0.80 13.88
N ILE A 50 6.41 0.60 13.92
CA ILE A 50 7.11 -0.46 13.20
C ILE A 50 7.71 -1.43 14.21
N GLU A 51 7.28 -2.68 14.18
CA GLU A 51 7.94 -3.78 14.91
C GLU A 51 9.00 -4.43 14.03
N ALA A 52 10.17 -4.66 14.61
CA ALA A 52 11.28 -5.37 14.01
C ALA A 52 12.00 -6.23 15.06
N PRO A 53 12.53 -7.41 14.70
CA PRO A 53 13.43 -8.17 15.53
C PRO A 53 14.61 -7.32 16.01
N ALA A 54 15.00 -7.51 17.28
CA ALA A 54 16.19 -6.90 17.85
C ALA A 54 17.46 -7.57 17.32
N ASN A 55 17.79 -7.30 16.06
CA ASN A 55 19.06 -7.65 15.45
C ASN A 55 19.59 -6.45 14.63
N ASP A 56 20.91 -6.34 14.51
CA ASP A 56 21.55 -5.14 13.93
C ASP A 56 21.14 -4.91 12.47
N ASN A 57 20.89 -5.98 11.72
CA ASN A 57 20.56 -5.90 10.30
C ASN A 57 19.13 -5.37 10.06
N VAL A 58 18.14 -5.89 10.78
CA VAL A 58 16.73 -5.48 10.60
C VAL A 58 16.48 -4.14 11.28
N GLY A 59 17.22 -3.80 12.35
CA GLY A 59 17.16 -2.47 12.97
C GLY A 59 17.50 -1.34 11.99
N ALA A 60 18.54 -1.51 11.18
CA ALA A 60 18.91 -0.55 10.15
C ALA A 60 17.82 -0.38 9.07
N VAL A 61 17.17 -1.48 8.67
CA VAL A 61 16.05 -1.45 7.71
C VAL A 61 14.83 -0.74 8.31
N ALA A 62 14.53 -0.98 9.59
CA ALA A 62 13.43 -0.33 10.30
C ALA A 62 13.63 1.19 10.39
N GLU A 63 14.84 1.65 10.73
CA GLU A 63 15.16 3.08 10.77
C GLU A 63 15.14 3.72 9.38
N MET A 64 15.64 3.03 8.34
CA MET A 64 15.52 3.50 6.97
C MET A 64 14.05 3.65 6.54
N LEU A 65 13.20 2.66 6.84
CA LEU A 65 11.78 2.70 6.50
C LEU A 65 11.07 3.85 7.23
N LYS A 66 11.36 4.03 8.52
CA LYS A 66 10.87 5.15 9.34
C LYS A 66 11.24 6.49 8.71
N ASP A 67 12.51 6.71 8.37
CA ASP A 67 12.97 7.96 7.77
C ASP A 67 12.25 8.26 6.45
N ARG A 68 12.07 7.24 5.60
CA ARG A 68 11.36 7.39 4.32
C ARG A 68 9.90 7.76 4.53
N LEU A 69 9.17 7.05 5.39
CA LEU A 69 7.75 7.32 5.64
C LEU A 69 7.52 8.70 6.27
N GLN A 70 8.41 9.14 7.15
CA GLN A 70 8.36 10.49 7.72
C GLN A 70 8.55 11.56 6.64
N LYS A 71 9.54 11.38 5.75
CA LYS A 71 9.88 12.38 4.72
C LYS A 71 8.91 12.42 3.54
N THR A 72 8.41 11.27 3.09
CA THR A 72 7.58 11.20 1.87
C THR A 72 6.09 11.29 2.16
N ALA A 73 5.63 10.72 3.27
CA ALA A 73 4.21 10.66 3.64
C ALA A 73 3.84 11.55 4.83
N GLY A 74 4.82 12.17 5.51
CA GLY A 74 4.57 13.05 6.66
C GLY A 74 4.00 12.32 7.87
N LEU A 75 4.20 11.00 7.96
CA LEU A 75 3.74 10.18 9.07
C LEU A 75 4.64 10.38 10.29
N GLU A 76 4.08 10.26 11.49
CA GLU A 76 4.86 10.11 12.71
C GLU A 76 5.09 8.61 12.95
N VAL A 77 6.36 8.21 12.98
CA VAL A 77 6.74 6.79 13.05
C VAL A 77 7.55 6.52 14.32
N SER A 78 7.09 5.54 15.09
CA SER A 78 7.72 5.07 16.31
C SER A 78 8.16 3.61 16.20
N ALA A 79 9.02 3.15 17.09
CA ALA A 79 9.47 1.76 17.15
C ALA A 79 8.61 0.92 18.11
N GLY A 80 8.26 -0.30 17.69
CA GLY A 80 7.74 -1.37 18.53
C GLY A 80 6.28 -1.28 18.95
N GLY A 81 5.85 -2.29 19.72
CA GLY A 81 4.51 -2.41 20.31
C GLY A 81 3.80 -3.71 19.92
N ALA A 82 2.98 -4.24 20.83
CA ALA A 82 2.22 -5.49 20.61
C ALA A 82 1.16 -5.41 19.49
N GLN A 83 0.89 -4.20 18.98
CA GLN A 83 -0.06 -3.90 17.91
C GLN A 83 0.63 -3.03 16.86
N ALA A 84 1.72 -3.52 16.29
CA ALA A 84 2.45 -2.80 15.27
C ALA A 84 1.70 -2.79 13.94
N MET A 85 1.57 -1.60 13.32
CA MET A 85 0.92 -1.44 12.02
C MET A 85 1.81 -1.93 10.87
N ILE A 86 3.13 -1.88 11.05
CA ILE A 86 4.09 -2.51 10.14
C ILE A 86 4.93 -3.49 10.94
N ARG A 87 5.09 -4.71 10.42
CA ARG A 87 5.93 -5.74 11.03
C ARG A 87 6.98 -6.19 10.02
N LEU A 88 8.24 -6.04 10.38
CA LEU A 88 9.37 -6.57 9.61
C LEU A 88 9.73 -7.92 10.22
N ILE A 89 9.58 -9.00 9.46
CA ILE A 89 9.81 -10.37 9.96
C ILE A 89 10.92 -11.00 9.14
N LEU A 90 11.92 -11.54 9.83
CA LEU A 90 12.91 -12.41 9.21
C LEU A 90 12.45 -13.85 9.40
N ASN A 91 12.13 -14.54 8.31
CA ASN A 91 11.60 -15.90 8.36
C ASN A 91 12.61 -16.86 9.00
N GLN A 92 12.16 -17.59 10.03
CA GLN A 92 12.89 -18.68 10.65
C GLN A 92 11.92 -19.86 10.86
N PRO A 93 12.07 -20.98 10.11
CA PRO A 93 13.10 -21.25 9.09
C PRO A 93 12.97 -20.40 7.82
N SER A 94 14.02 -20.40 6.99
CA SER A 94 14.02 -19.69 5.69
C SER A 94 12.94 -20.22 4.76
N ASP A 95 12.32 -19.33 3.99
CA ASP A 95 11.30 -19.67 3.00
C ASP A 95 11.94 -19.95 1.63
N ALA A 96 11.90 -21.21 1.20
CA ALA A 96 12.48 -21.65 -0.06
C ALA A 96 11.76 -21.08 -1.30
N THR A 97 10.53 -20.59 -1.17
CA THR A 97 9.74 -20.07 -2.31
C THR A 97 10.22 -18.70 -2.78
N ILE A 98 10.79 -17.91 -1.87
CA ILE A 98 11.28 -16.54 -2.13
C ILE A 98 12.81 -16.47 -2.24
N GLY A 99 13.51 -17.58 -1.97
CA GLY A 99 14.97 -17.66 -2.09
C GLY A 99 15.70 -16.78 -1.07
N GLN A 100 16.82 -16.19 -1.48
CA GLN A 100 17.69 -15.41 -0.59
C GLN A 100 17.30 -13.92 -0.50
N GLU A 101 16.59 -13.39 -1.50
CA GLU A 101 16.31 -11.95 -1.62
C GLU A 101 14.82 -11.61 -1.75
N GLY A 102 13.97 -12.59 -2.07
CA GLY A 102 12.54 -12.35 -2.21
C GLY A 102 11.86 -12.08 -0.86
N TYR A 103 10.62 -11.60 -0.93
CA TYR A 103 9.80 -11.28 0.23
C TYR A 103 8.33 -11.57 -0.04
N HIS A 104 7.57 -11.74 1.05
CA HIS A 104 6.11 -11.65 1.02
C HIS A 104 5.68 -10.31 1.58
N LEU A 105 4.66 -9.71 0.97
CA LEU A 105 4.01 -8.50 1.46
C LEU A 105 2.53 -8.80 1.65
N THR A 106 2.04 -8.63 2.87
CA THR A 106 0.62 -8.75 3.22
C THR A 106 0.17 -7.41 3.79
N VAL A 107 -0.97 -6.93 3.30
CA VAL A 107 -1.57 -5.63 3.62
C VAL A 107 -2.99 -5.85 4.11
#